data_AF-A0A950M9L0-F1
#
_entry.id   AF-A0A950M9L0-F1
#
_cell.length_a   1.000
_cell.length_b   1.000
_cell.length_c   1.000
_cell.angle_alpha   90.00
_cell.angle_beta   90.00
_cell.angle_gamma   90.00
#
_symmetry.space_group_name_H-M   'P 1'
#
loop_
_entity.id
_entity.type
_entity.pdbx_description
1 polymer ?
#
loop_
_entity_poly.entity_id
_entity_poly.type
_entity_poly.pdbx_seq_one_letter_code
_entity_poly.pdbx_strand_id
1 'polypeptide(L)' 'MADSQSKDSNTTPQQHHTKAAEHHDSASRHHREAAKHHEAGNHEKAGHHAHMAHGHTTHAQEHSSEASKKHANTHGQK' A
#
# COMPACT_ATOMS: atom_id res chain seq x y z
N MET A 1 -5.88 13.05 -22.89
CA MET A 1 -5.45 13.06 -21.48
C MET A 1 -6.67 13.47 -20.66
N ALA A 2 -7.53 12.52 -20.33
CA ALA A 2 -8.80 12.80 -19.66
C ALA A 2 -8.64 12.60 -18.15
N ASP A 3 -8.67 13.74 -17.46
CA ASP A 3 -9.34 13.97 -16.18
C ASP A 3 -9.43 12.80 -15.19
N SER A 4 -8.59 12.83 -14.16
CA SER A 4 -8.76 12.02 -12.94
C SER A 4 -8.77 12.94 -11.71
N GLN A 5 -9.59 13.98 -11.75
CA GLN A 5 -10.01 14.62 -10.51
C GLN A 5 -11.37 14.05 -10.09
N SER A 6 -11.44 13.68 -8.81
CA SER A 6 -12.68 13.59 -8.02
C SER A 6 -13.48 12.29 -8.11
N LYS A 7 -13.11 11.27 -7.31
CA LYS A 7 -14.11 10.39 -6.69
C LYS A 7 -13.78 10.12 -5.21
N ASP A 8 -14.51 10.88 -4.39
CA ASP A 8 -14.96 10.54 -3.04
C ASP A 8 -13.97 10.74 -1.89
N SER A 9 -13.98 12.00 -1.43
CA SER A 9 -13.53 12.54 -0.14
C SER A 9 -14.24 11.94 1.09
N ASN A 10 -14.65 10.66 1.06
CA ASN A 10 -15.17 9.94 2.22
C ASN A 10 -14.90 8.43 2.10
N THR A 11 -13.63 8.05 2.20
CA THR A 11 -13.20 6.65 2.13
C THR A 11 -13.65 5.92 3.42
N THR A 12 -14.56 4.94 3.28
CA THR A 12 -15.05 4.13 4.41
C THR A 12 -13.95 3.20 4.93
N PRO A 13 -14.03 2.70 6.18
CA PRO A 13 -13.04 1.77 6.73
C PRO A 13 -12.80 0.56 5.81
N GLN A 14 -13.86 0.03 5.19
CA GLN A 14 -13.79 -1.05 4.22
C GLN A 14 -12.96 -0.68 2.98
N GLN A 15 -13.14 0.53 2.42
CA GLN A 15 -12.35 0.99 1.28
C GLN A 15 -10.88 1.23 1.66
N HIS A 16 -10.59 1.68 2.90
CA HIS A 16 -9.22 1.76 3.39
C HIS A 16 -8.56 0.37 3.46
N HIS A 17 -9.29 -0.66 3.88
CA HIS A 17 -8.79 -2.04 3.85
C HIS A 17 -8.54 -2.54 2.42
N THR A 18 -9.45 -2.27 1.49
CA THR A 18 -9.26 -2.67 0.07
C THR A 18 -8.04 -1.99 -0.54
N LYS A 19 -7.88 -0.67 -0.37
CA LYS A 19 -6.71 0.07 -0.88
C LYS A 19 -5.40 -0.41 -0.25
N ALA A 20 -5.41 -0.68 1.06
CA ALA A 20 -4.25 -1.26 1.74
C ALA A 20 -3.89 -2.64 1.16
N ALA A 21 -4.90 -3.49 0.86
CA ALA A 21 -4.68 -4.79 0.23
C ALA A 21 -4.10 -4.65 -1.20
N GLU A 22 -4.58 -3.71 -2.01
CA GLU A 22 -4.04 -3.44 -3.35
C GLU A 22 -2.57 -2.97 -3.31
N HIS A 23 -2.25 -2.10 -2.36
CA HIS A 23 -0.87 -1.67 -2.12
C HIS A 23 0.02 -2.82 -1.63
N HIS A 24 -0.50 -3.71 -0.78
CA HIS A 24 0.22 -4.91 -0.36
C HIS A 24 0.45 -5.92 -1.50
N ASP A 25 -0.53 -6.11 -2.40
CA ASP A 25 -0.34 -6.96 -3.59
C ASP A 25 0.76 -6.40 -4.50
N SER A 26 0.71 -5.08 -4.75
CA SER A 26 1.73 -4.38 -5.54
C SER A 26 3.12 -4.50 -4.89
N ALA A 27 3.21 -4.31 -3.58
CA ALA A 27 4.45 -4.49 -2.82
C ALA A 27 4.97 -5.94 -2.90
N SER A 28 4.09 -6.93 -2.75
CA SER A 28 4.44 -8.35 -2.86
C SER A 28 5.01 -8.69 -4.24
N ARG A 29 4.38 -8.17 -5.30
CA ARG A 29 4.86 -8.33 -6.68
C ARG A 29 6.23 -7.72 -6.88
N HIS A 30 6.45 -6.50 -6.40
CA HIS A 30 7.75 -5.85 -6.47
C HIS A 30 8.82 -6.60 -5.66
N HIS A 31 8.51 -7.12 -4.47
CA HIS A 31 9.44 -7.95 -3.72
C HIS A 31 9.78 -9.26 -4.45
N ARG A 32 8.81 -9.89 -5.12
CA ARG A 32 9.06 -11.09 -5.94
C ARG A 32 9.95 -10.79 -7.15
N GLU A 33 9.72 -9.68 -7.85
CA GLU A 33 10.58 -9.27 -8.96
C GLU A 33 11.99 -8.88 -8.48
N ALA A 34 12.09 -8.23 -7.31
CA ALA A 34 13.39 -7.96 -6.68
C ALA A 34 14.14 -9.26 -6.35
N ALA A 35 13.44 -10.26 -5.81
CA ALA A 35 14.03 -11.57 -5.52
C ALA A 35 14.56 -12.24 -6.79
N LYS A 36 13.77 -12.26 -7.87
CA LYS A 36 14.22 -12.80 -9.18
C LYS A 36 15.44 -12.06 -9.72
N HIS A 37 15.47 -10.73 -9.61
CA HIS A 37 16.62 -9.94 -10.04
C HIS A 37 17.86 -10.19 -9.16
N HIS A 38 17.69 -10.40 -7.85
CA HIS A 38 18.76 -10.83 -6.96
C HIS A 38 19.32 -12.21 -7.33
N GLU A 39 18.46 -13.18 -7.62
CA GLU A 39 18.86 -14.52 -8.06
C GLU A 39 19.60 -14.47 -9.41
N ALA A 40 19.20 -13.57 -10.32
CA ALA A 40 19.86 -13.34 -11.59
C ALA A 40 21.15 -12.50 -11.50
N GLY A 41 21.60 -12.11 -10.29
CA GLY A 41 22.80 -11.30 -10.07
C GLY A 41 22.66 -9.79 -10.40
N ASN A 42 21.44 -9.32 -10.68
CA ASN A 42 21.13 -7.93 -11.01
C ASN A 42 20.67 -7.15 -9.77
N HIS A 43 21.61 -6.88 -8.86
CA HIS A 43 21.34 -6.20 -7.58
C HIS A 43 20.78 -4.77 -7.73
N GLU A 44 21.16 -4.04 -8.78
CA GLU A 44 20.68 -2.66 -9.02
C GLU A 44 19.17 -2.62 -9.29
N LYS A 45 18.68 -3.51 -10.18
CA LYS A 45 17.25 -3.63 -10.48
C LYS A 45 16.48 -4.14 -9.28
N ALA A 46 17.07 -5.05 -8.53
CA ALA A 46 16.46 -5.57 -7.32
C ALA A 46 16.28 -4.50 -6.24
N GLY A 47 17.29 -3.64 -6.03
CA GLY A 47 17.20 -2.51 -5.12
C GLY A 47 16.10 -1.53 -5.50
N HIS A 48 15.95 -1.24 -6.80
CA HIS A 48 14.87 -0.37 -7.28
C HIS A 48 13.48 -0.95 -6.98
N HIS A 49 13.26 -2.24 -7.25
CA HIS A 49 12.00 -2.91 -6.93
C HIS A 49 11.74 -3.02 -5.42
N ALA A 50 12.76 -3.28 -4.61
CA ALA A 50 12.64 -3.29 -3.16
C ALA A 50 12.24 -1.91 -2.61
N HIS A 51 12.77 -0.84 -3.17
CA HIS A 51 12.44 0.53 -2.77
C HIS A 51 10.98 0.89 -3.09
N MET A 52 10.50 0.52 -4.30
CA MET A 52 9.11 0.70 -4.68
C MET A 52 8.16 -0.13 -3.80
N ALA A 53 8.52 -1.36 -3.48
CA ALA A 53 7.74 -2.22 -2.59
C ALA A 53 7.61 -1.61 -1.18
N HIS A 54 8.70 -1.04 -0.67
CA HIS A 54 8.70 -0.37 0.63
C HIS A 54 7.79 0.85 0.62
N GLY A 55 7.86 1.68 -0.43
CA GLY A 55 6.95 2.82 -0.61
C GLY A 55 5.47 2.42 -0.57
N HIS A 56 5.09 1.37 -1.29
CA HIS A 56 3.71 0.85 -1.25
C HIS A 56 3.32 0.31 0.13
N THR A 57 4.23 -0.35 0.83
CA THR A 57 3.99 -0.88 2.17
C THR A 57 3.71 0.24 3.17
N THR A 58 4.46 1.35 3.10
CA THR A 58 4.24 2.53 3.95
C THR A 58 2.84 3.11 3.73
N HIS A 59 2.43 3.32 2.47
CA HIS A 59 1.08 3.83 2.17
C HIS A 59 -0.03 2.88 2.63
N ALA A 60 0.17 1.56 2.49
CA ALA A 60 -0.77 0.57 3.00
C ALA A 60 -0.91 0.62 4.53
N GLN A 61 0.22 0.76 5.24
CA GLN A 61 0.25 0.89 6.69
C GLN A 61 -0.41 2.18 7.17
N GLU A 62 -0.19 3.30 6.49
CA GLU A 62 -0.86 4.56 6.81
C GLU A 62 -2.38 4.44 6.66
N HIS A 63 -2.87 3.87 5.55
CA HIS A 63 -4.30 3.64 5.37
C HIS A 63 -4.88 2.65 6.39
N SER A 64 -4.16 1.58 6.74
CA SER A 64 -4.58 0.61 7.75
C SER A 64 -4.59 1.21 9.17
N SER A 65 -3.61 2.06 9.48
CA SER A 65 -3.51 2.80 10.74
C SER A 65 -4.62 3.82 10.87
N GLU A 66 -4.90 4.62 9.85
CA GLU A 66 -6.00 5.58 9.81
C GLU A 66 -7.38 4.89 9.92
N ALA A 67 -7.56 3.74 9.26
CA ALA A 67 -8.77 2.92 9.42
C ALA A 67 -8.91 2.40 10.86
N SER A 68 -7.82 1.91 11.45
CA SER A 68 -7.80 1.42 12.83
C SER A 68 -8.08 2.53 13.85
N LYS A 69 -7.49 3.72 13.67
CA LYS A 69 -7.75 4.90 14.52
C LYS A 69 -9.22 5.34 14.45
N LYS A 70 -9.81 5.38 13.26
CA LYS A 70 -11.24 5.66 13.09
C LYS A 70 -12.12 4.63 13.80
N HIS A 71 -11.73 3.35 13.75
CA HIS A 71 -12.41 2.26 14.49
C HIS A 71 -12.24 2.36 16.02
N ALA A 72 -11.05 2.76 16.50
CA ALA A 72 -10.79 2.95 17.93
C ALA A 72 -11.55 4.15 18.49
N ASN A 73 -11.65 5.26 17.74
CA ASN A 73 -12.40 6.45 18.15
C ASN A 73 -13.92 6.17 18.20
N THR A 74 -14.43 5.27 17.36
CA THR A 74 -15.84 4.82 17.40
C THR A 74 -16.17 3.86 18.56
N HIS A 75 -15.18 3.41 19.33
CA HIS A 75 -15.40 2.62 20.55
C HIS A 75 -15.01 3.33 21.86
N GLY A 76 -14.58 4.59 21.81
CA GLY A 76 -14.33 5.42 22.99
C GLY A 76 -15.56 6.19 23.52
N GLN A 77 -16.72 6.07 22.87
CA GLN A 77 -17.97 6.71 23.30
C GLN A 77 -18.97 5.65 23.82
N LYS A 78 -18.71 5.07 24.99
CA LYS A 78 -19.73 4.42 25.82
C LYS A 78 -19.46 4.71 27.28
#